data_AF-E9RJB4-F1
#
_entry.id   AF-E9RJB4-F1
#
_cell.length_a   1.000
_cell.length_b   1.000
_cell.length_c   1.000
_cell.angle_alpha   90.00
_cell.angle_beta   90.00
_cell.angle_gamma   90.00
#
_symmetry.space_group_name_H-M   'P 1'
#
loop_
_entity.id
_entity.type
_entity.pdbx_description
1 polymer ?
#
loop_
_entity_poly.entity_id
_entity_poly.type
_entity_poly.pdbx_seq_one_letter_code
_entity_poly.pdbx_strand_id
1 'polypeptide(L)'
;MFEDFIITNHVIQRYEQRVGECRKNIESRIKRDVRNLNIKQIVNNGNVRHIFTRNSKEFIFVKERNRWILTTVIKRSRNNNHEAIEKRKRMAKRMAACV
;
A
#
# COMPACT_ATOMS: atom_id res chain seq x y z
N MET A 1 7.03 -13.80 -2.90
CA MET A 1 5.65 -13.56 -2.41
C MET A 1 5.73 -12.57 -1.25
N PHE A 2 4.74 -11.72 -0.94
CA PHE A 2 4.85 -10.83 0.23
C PHE A 2 4.66 -11.68 1.50
N GLU A 3 5.77 -12.11 2.12
CA GLU A 3 5.77 -13.30 2.98
C GLU A 3 5.09 -13.12 4.33
N ASP A 4 5.25 -11.99 5.02
CA ASP A 4 4.44 -11.68 6.20
C ASP A 4 4.41 -10.16 6.43
N PHE A 5 3.22 -9.60 6.65
CA PHE A 5 3.05 -8.19 6.99
C PHE A 5 2.03 -8.02 8.11
N ILE A 6 2.28 -7.03 8.97
CA ILE A 6 1.40 -6.69 10.08
C ILE A 6 0.36 -5.70 9.58
N ILE A 7 -0.92 -6.06 9.72
CA ILE A 7 -2.04 -5.14 9.54
C ILE A 7 -2.34 -4.54 10.91
N THR A 8 -2.19 -3.22 11.07
CA THR A 8 -2.49 -2.57 12.35
C THR A 8 -3.99 -2.32 12.51
N ASN A 9 -4.47 -2.27 13.75
CA ASN A 9 -5.85 -1.89 14.07
C ASN A 9 -6.22 -0.52 13.50
N HIS A 10 -5.26 0.41 13.46
CA HIS A 10 -5.46 1.73 12.87
C HIS A 10 -5.86 1.66 11.39
N VAL A 11 -5.20 0.79 10.59
CA VAL A 11 -5.56 0.63 9.17
C VAL A 11 -6.95 0.05 9.01
N ILE A 12 -7.31 -0.94 9.82
CA ILE A 12 -8.64 -1.56 9.80
C ILE A 12 -9.71 -0.51 10.07
N GLN A 13 -9.56 0.28 11.14
CA GLN A 13 -10.51 1.34 11.50
C GLN A 13 -10.65 2.39 10.39
N ARG A 14 -9.54 2.80 9.76
CA ARG A 14 -9.58 3.75 8.65
C ARG A 14 -10.25 3.18 7.41
N TYR A 15 -10.12 1.87 7.18
CA TYR A 15 -10.74 1.20 6.05
C TYR A 15 -12.26 1.03 6.27
N GLU A 16 -12.65 0.67 7.49
CA GLU A 16 -14.05 0.58 7.94
C GLU A 16 -14.76 1.93 7.77
N GLN A 17 -14.15 3.02 8.25
CA GLN A 17 -14.68 4.39 8.08
C GLN A 17 -14.85 4.81 6.62
N ARG A 18 -14.01 4.30 5.70
CA ARG A 18 -14.00 4.71 4.28
C ARG A 18 -14.90 3.88 3.39
N VAL A 19 -15.19 2.65 3.78
CA VAL A 19 -15.85 1.66 2.91
C VAL A 19 -17.16 1.16 3.53
N GLY A 20 -17.39 1.35 4.84
CA GLY A 20 -18.59 0.88 5.53
C GLY A 20 -18.68 -0.65 5.58
N GLU A 21 -17.54 -1.33 5.74
CA GLU A 21 -17.45 -2.79 5.64
C GLU A 21 -16.98 -3.41 6.96
N CYS A 22 -17.48 -4.60 7.31
CA CYS A 22 -17.13 -5.28 8.55
C CYS A 22 -15.62 -5.62 8.64
N ARG A 23 -15.03 -5.40 9.82
CA ARG A 23 -13.63 -5.67 10.16
C ARG A 23 -13.06 -7.00 9.66
N LYS A 24 -13.78 -8.11 9.84
CA LYS A 24 -13.33 -9.46 9.41
C LYS A 24 -13.16 -9.57 7.89
N ASN A 25 -13.98 -8.86 7.13
CA ASN A 25 -13.91 -8.83 5.67
C ASN A 25 -12.75 -7.95 5.19
N ILE A 26 -12.48 -6.84 5.88
CA ILE A 26 -11.39 -5.91 5.54
C ILE A 26 -10.03 -6.62 5.54
N GLU A 27 -9.69 -7.37 6.59
CA GLU A 27 -8.41 -8.09 6.65
C GLU A 27 -8.26 -9.10 5.51
N SER A 28 -9.31 -9.86 5.22
CA SER A 28 -9.34 -10.85 4.15
C SER A 28 -9.18 -10.20 2.78
N ARG A 29 -9.83 -9.04 2.56
CA ARG A 29 -9.72 -8.27 1.32
C ARG A 29 -8.32 -7.68 1.13
N ILE A 30 -7.73 -7.13 2.18
CA ILE A 30 -6.34 -6.63 2.15
C ILE A 30 -5.39 -7.76 1.80
N LYS A 31 -5.48 -8.90 2.49
CA LYS A 31 -4.63 -10.07 2.20
C LYS A 31 -4.82 -10.55 0.76
N ARG A 32 -6.05 -10.60 0.24
CA ARG A 32 -6.33 -10.97 -1.16
C ARG A 32 -5.75 -9.98 -2.16
N ASP A 33 -5.94 -8.69 -1.93
CA ASP A 33 -5.44 -7.62 -2.81
C ASP A 33 -3.91 -7.58 -2.86
N VAL A 34 -3.23 -7.94 -1.76
CA VAL A 34 -1.77 -7.98 -1.65
C VAL A 34 -1.18 -9.31 -2.13
N ARG A 35 -1.86 -10.46 -1.88
CA ARG A 35 -1.39 -11.80 -2.30
C ARG A 35 -1.58 -12.06 -3.79
N ASN A 36 -2.65 -11.54 -4.41
CA ASN A 36 -2.98 -11.88 -5.80
C ASN A 36 -2.34 -10.94 -6.83
N LEU A 37 -2.24 -11.46 -8.06
CA LEU A 37 -1.74 -10.93 -9.34
C LEU A 37 -2.22 -9.52 -9.78
N ASN A 38 -2.93 -8.80 -8.90
CA ASN A 38 -3.44 -7.46 -9.15
C ASN A 38 -2.43 -6.36 -8.81
N ILE A 39 -1.20 -6.69 -8.41
CA ILE A 39 -0.13 -5.71 -8.28
C ILE A 39 0.17 -5.14 -9.67
N LYS A 40 0.01 -3.83 -9.80
CA LYS A 40 0.36 -3.06 -10.99
C LYS A 40 1.81 -2.57 -10.91
N GLN A 41 2.21 -2.04 -9.76
CA GLN A 41 3.52 -1.43 -9.57
C GLN A 41 3.91 -1.50 -8.10
N ILE A 42 5.19 -1.73 -7.83
CA ILE A 42 5.79 -1.52 -6.50
C ILE A 42 6.80 -0.39 -6.62
N VAL A 43 6.77 0.54 -5.67
CA VAL A 43 7.73 1.65 -5.57
C VAL A 43 8.28 1.66 -4.15
N ASN A 44 9.61 1.56 -4.01
CA ASN A 44 10.29 1.59 -2.71
C ASN A 44 10.93 2.98 -2.52
N ASN A 45 10.65 3.61 -1.37
CA ASN A 45 11.17 4.90 -0.95
C ASN A 45 11.81 4.73 0.44
N GLY A 46 13.10 4.38 0.50
CA GLY A 46 13.79 4.09 1.76
C GLY A 46 13.13 2.92 2.51
N ASN A 47 12.67 3.17 3.74
CA ASN A 47 11.94 2.20 4.55
C ASN A 47 10.44 2.11 4.20
N VAL A 48 9.94 2.88 3.25
CA VAL A 48 8.53 2.87 2.83
C VAL A 48 8.38 2.11 1.52
N ARG A 49 7.36 1.26 1.41
CA ARG A 49 7.00 0.57 0.18
C ARG A 49 5.56 0.88 -0.21
N HIS A 50 5.39 1.40 -1.41
CA HIS A 50 4.10 1.68 -2.02
C HIS A 50 3.77 0.55 -2.99
N ILE A 51 2.67 -0.16 -2.76
CA ILE A 51 2.15 -1.20 -3.64
C ILE A 51 0.88 -0.68 -4.29
N PHE A 52 0.94 -0.49 -5.61
CA PHE A 52 -0.19 -0.06 -6.41
C PHE A 52 -0.84 -1.26 -7.05
N THR A 53 -2.17 -1.34 -6.98
CA THR A 53 -2.95 -2.39 -7.63
C THR A 53 -3.61 -1.89 -8.92
N ARG A 54 -4.00 -2.84 -9.79
CA ARG A 54 -4.78 -2.58 -11.01
C ARG A 54 -6.12 -1.90 -10.70
N ASN A 55 -6.68 -2.13 -9.52
CA ASN A 55 -7.93 -1.53 -9.05
C ASN A 55 -7.74 -0.12 -8.45
N SER A 56 -6.64 0.57 -8.78
CA SER A 56 -6.36 1.94 -8.34
C SER A 56 -6.32 2.11 -6.82
N LYS A 57 -5.80 1.10 -6.12
CA LYS A 57 -5.47 1.19 -4.69
C LYS A 57 -3.96 1.30 -4.50
N GLU A 58 -3.56 2.12 -3.54
CA GLU A 58 -2.19 2.26 -3.05
C GLU A 58 -2.14 1.72 -1.62
N PHE A 59 -1.37 0.66 -1.39
CA PHE A 59 -1.06 0.14 -0.06
C PHE A 59 0.31 0.68 0.34
N ILE A 60 0.39 1.31 1.51
CA ILE A 60 1.63 1.90 2.02
C ILE A 60 2.12 1.09 3.19
N PHE A 61 3.29 0.48 3.02
CA PHE A 61 3.97 -0.28 4.04
C PHE A 61 5.18 0.50 4.54
N VAL A 62 5.43 0.42 5.84
CA VAL A 62 6.66 0.94 6.45
C VAL A 62 7.41 -0.25 7.04
N LYS A 63 8.71 -0.34 6.76
CA LYS A 63 9.59 -1.33 7.36
C LYS A 63 10.02 -0.81 8.73
N GLU A 64 9.63 -1.54 9.76
CA GLU A 64 10.10 -1.32 11.14
C GLU A 64 10.86 -2.55 11.60
N ARG A 65 12.12 -2.35 12.02
CA ARG A 65 13.08 -3.43 12.32
C ARG A 65 13.18 -4.38 11.12
N ASN A 66 12.57 -5.57 11.22
CA ASN A 66 12.57 -6.58 10.16
C ASN A 66 11.16 -6.96 9.67
N ARG A 67 10.14 -6.14 9.94
CA ARG A 67 8.75 -6.43 9.56
C ARG A 67 8.16 -5.30 8.73
N TRP A 68 7.35 -5.66 7.74
CA TRP A 68 6.56 -4.69 6.98
C TRP A 68 5.22 -4.47 7.68
N ILE A 69 4.93 -3.21 8.00
CA ILE A 69 3.71 -2.80 8.67
C ILE A 69 2.87 -2.04 7.65
N LEU A 70 1.64 -2.51 7.39
CA LEU A 70 0.69 -1.76 6.59
C LEU A 70 0.21 -0.57 7.43
N THR A 71 0.44 0.64 6.93
CA THR A 71 0.11 1.89 7.63
C THR A 71 -1.10 2.59 7.05
N THR A 72 -1.35 2.44 5.74
CA THR A 72 -2.56 2.99 5.12
C THR A 72 -2.88 2.31 3.81
N VAL A 73 -4.15 2.41 3.42
CA VAL A 73 -4.64 2.07 2.08
C VAL A 73 -5.41 3.25 1.51
N ILE A 74 -5.03 3.68 0.31
CA ILE A 74 -5.66 4.81 -0.38
C ILE A 74 -6.32 4.29 -1.65
N LYS A 75 -7.61 4.56 -1.82
CA LYS A 75 -8.34 4.30 -3.07
C LYS A 75 -8.36 5.58 -3.90
N ARG A 76 -8.03 5.48 -5.19
CA ARG A 76 -7.98 6.61 -6.14
C ARG A 76 -8.79 6.28 -7.40
N SER A 77 -9.11 7.31 -8.18
CA SER A 77 -9.49 7.14 -9.59
C SER A 77 -8.28 6.67 -10.42
N ARG A 78 -8.51 6.16 -11.64
CA ARG A 78 -7.43 5.67 -12.50
C ARG A 78 -6.38 6.75 -12.83
N ASN A 79 -6.83 7.97 -13.14
CA ASN A 79 -5.95 9.10 -13.47
C ASN A 79 -5.10 9.50 -12.26
N ASN A 80 -5.74 9.73 -11.11
CA ASN A 80 -5.04 10.10 -9.87
C ASN A 80 -4.09 8.99 -9.40
N ASN A 81 -4.38 7.71 -9.70
CA ASN A 81 -3.49 6.60 -9.40
C ASN A 81 -2.23 6.61 -10.26
N HIS A 82 -2.34 6.95 -11.54
CA HIS A 82 -1.17 7.09 -12.41
C HIS A 82 -0.27 8.25 -11.95
N GLU A 83 -0.84 9.41 -11.66
CA GLU A 83 -0.11 10.55 -11.10
C GLU A 83 0.57 10.20 -9.77
N ALA A 84 -0.11 9.47 -8.89
CA ALA A 84 0.47 9.02 -7.63
C ALA A 84 1.68 8.10 -7.86
N ILE A 85 1.59 7.14 -8.78
CA ILE A 85 2.71 6.25 -9.14
C ILE A 85 3.91 7.09 -9.59
N GLU A 86 3.72 8.00 -10.54
CA GLU A 86 4.80 8.83 -11.08
C GLU A 86 5.40 9.75 -10.00
N LYS A 87 4.56 10.34 -9.14
CA LYS A 87 5.03 11.13 -8.00
C LYS A 87 5.89 10.30 -7.06
N ARG A 88 5.49 9.06 -6.72
CA ARG A 88 6.29 8.16 -5.87
C ARG A 88 7.61 7.77 -6.53
N LYS A 89 7.61 7.47 -7.83
CA LYS A 89 8.84 7.16 -8.59
C LYS A 89 9.84 8.33 -8.57
N ARG A 90 9.37 9.57 -8.75
CA ARG A 90 10.23 10.76 -8.65
C ARG A 90 10.85 10.90 -7.26
N MET A 91 10.07 10.66 -6.21
CA MET A 91 10.60 10.63 -4.84
C MET A 91 11.63 9.52 -4.64
N ALA A 92 11.36 8.30 -5.15
CA ALA A 92 12.30 7.19 -5.07
C ALA A 92 13.65 7.56 -5.71
N LYS A 93 13.61 8.14 -6.91
CA LYS A 93 14.81 8.59 -7.64
C LYS A 93 15.56 9.68 -6.87
N ARG A 94 14.85 10.65 -6.29
CA ARG A 94 15.46 11.71 -5.48
C ARG A 94 16.13 11.17 -4.21
N MET A 95 15.51 10.18 -3.55
CA MET A 95 16.12 9.55 -2.37
C MET A 95 17.35 8.72 -2.74
N ALA A 96 17.31 8.00 -3.86
CA ALA A 96 18.45 7.22 -4.34
C ALA A 96 19.65 8.10 -4.75
N ALA A 97 19.40 9.33 -5.22
CA ALA A 97 20.45 10.27 -5.60
C ALA A 97 21.09 11.01 -4.40
N CYS A 98 20.56 10.82 -3.19
CA CYS A 98 21.00 11.50 -1.97
C CYS A 98 21.74 10.56 -1.00
N VAL A 99 22.00 9.31 -1.44
CA VAL A 99 22.78 8.27 -0.77
C VAL A 99 24.08 8.09 -1.55
#